data_AF-A0A924CAY2-F1
#
_entry.id   AF-A0A924CAY2-F1
#
_cell.length_a   1.000
_cell.length_b   1.000
_cell.length_c   1.000
_cell.angle_alpha   90.00
_cell.angle_beta   90.00
_cell.angle_gamma   90.00
#
_symmetry.space_group_name_H-M   'P 1'
#
loop_
_entity.id
_entity.type
_entity.pdbx_description
1 polymer ?
#
loop_
_entity_poly.entity_id
_entity_poly.type
_entity_poly.pdbx_seq_one_letter_code
_entity_poly.pdbx_strand_id
1 'polypeptide(L)'
;MIKTEWYINKTWNEKIDSNFEDHLKLARGAGNKAEFLQIQGCCLLEHAQTNIQEVGLALLSRLLDDFPAEYSSVIVAQEKMGDYYLRHAQFRKAVEYFTIVNNYCGVQNSRSGTSTITDLKLVLTILNCNKEDKLGAAYNLVI
;
A
#
# COMPACT_ATOMS: atom_id res chain seq x y z
N MET A 1 30.71 6.23 2.58
CA MET A 1 30.33 5.03 3.37
C MET A 1 28.87 4.76 3.05
N ILE A 2 28.58 3.78 2.20
CA ILE A 2 27.18 3.44 1.85
C ILE A 2 26.61 2.74 3.10
N LYS A 3 25.90 3.48 3.95
CA LYS A 3 25.00 2.86 4.92
C LYS A 3 23.96 2.13 4.07
N THR A 4 24.04 0.82 3.96
CA THR A 4 22.96 0.01 3.43
C THR A 4 21.76 0.21 4.34
N GLU A 5 20.85 1.09 3.94
CA GLU A 5 19.58 1.31 4.63
C GLU A 5 18.85 -0.03 4.69
N TRP A 6 18.75 -0.61 5.89
CA TRP A 6 18.24 -1.95 6.15
C TRP A 6 16.74 -2.10 5.87
N TYR A 7 16.07 -0.99 5.53
CA TYR A 7 14.61 -0.87 5.30
C TYR A 7 14.24 -0.47 3.86
N ILE A 8 15.16 -0.52 2.89
CA ILE A 8 14.87 -0.25 1.46
C ILE A 8 15.19 -1.45 0.55
N ASN A 9 15.13 -2.67 1.10
CA ASN A 9 15.44 -3.87 0.33
C ASN A 9 14.39 -4.09 -0.76
N LYS A 10 14.84 -4.43 -1.98
CA LYS A 10 13.94 -4.76 -3.10
C LYS A 10 13.65 -6.24 -3.23
N THR A 11 14.34 -7.07 -2.44
CA THR A 11 14.16 -8.52 -2.37
C THR A 11 13.88 -8.92 -0.93
N TRP A 12 13.38 -10.13 -0.73
CA TRP A 12 13.08 -10.64 0.61
C TRP A 12 13.53 -12.08 0.77
N ASN A 13 14.22 -12.37 1.86
CA ASN A 13 14.61 -13.70 2.31
C ASN A 13 14.76 -13.69 3.84
N GLU A 14 14.92 -14.86 4.45
CA GLU A 14 14.97 -15.02 5.92
C GLU A 14 16.05 -14.16 6.59
N LYS A 15 17.19 -13.94 5.92
CA LYS A 15 18.27 -13.10 6.45
C LYS A 15 17.89 -11.62 6.45
N ILE A 16 17.24 -11.16 5.37
CA ILE A 16 16.75 -9.78 5.27
C ILE A 16 15.63 -9.56 6.28
N ASP A 17 14.70 -10.50 6.40
CA ASP A 17 13.59 -10.48 7.34
C ASP A 17 14.10 -10.36 8.79
N SER A 18 14.97 -11.28 9.20
CA SER A 18 15.56 -11.27 10.55
C SER A 18 16.29 -9.95 10.84
N ASN A 19 17.09 -9.47 9.88
CA ASN A 19 17.82 -8.22 10.03
C ASN A 19 16.88 -7.01 10.12
N PHE A 20 15.80 -6.98 9.33
CA PHE A 20 14.81 -5.93 9.36
C PHE A 20 14.08 -5.89 10.71
N GLU A 21 13.64 -7.05 11.21
CA GLU A 21 12.95 -7.16 12.50
C GLU A 21 13.83 -6.76 13.69
N ASP A 22 15.12 -7.15 13.69
CA ASP A 22 16.03 -6.76 14.75
C ASP A 22 16.24 -5.25 14.81
N HIS A 23 16.37 -4.59 13.66
CA HIS A 23 16.47 -3.13 13.62
C HIS A 23 15.15 -2.45 13.97
N LEU A 24 14.01 -2.99 13.52
CA LEU A 24 12.69 -2.45 13.81
C LEU A 24 12.37 -2.50 15.31
N LYS A 25 12.77 -3.57 16.00
CA LYS A 25 12.64 -3.68 17.47
C LYS A 25 13.43 -2.59 18.20
N LEU A 26 14.63 -2.28 17.71
CA LEU A 26 15.53 -1.27 18.30
C LEU A 26 15.16 0.16 17.91
N ALA A 27 14.39 0.36 16.84
CA ALA A 27 13.92 1.67 16.42
C ALA A 27 13.09 2.35 17.52
N ARG A 28 13.35 3.64 17.75
CA ARG A 28 12.70 4.41 18.82
C ARG A 28 11.42 5.07 18.32
N GLY A 29 10.33 4.91 19.07
CA GLY A 29 9.06 5.59 18.81
C GLY A 29 8.22 4.95 17.70
N ALA A 30 6.91 5.19 17.76
CA ALA A 30 5.94 4.66 16.82
C ALA A 30 6.18 5.21 15.40
N GLY A 31 6.36 6.52 15.25
CA GLY A 31 6.62 7.16 13.95
C GLY A 31 7.77 6.56 13.14
N ASN A 32 8.93 6.31 13.76
CA ASN A 32 10.06 5.68 13.04
C ASN A 32 9.73 4.24 12.62
N LYS A 33 9.08 3.46 13.50
CA LYS A 33 8.68 2.08 13.17
C LYS A 33 7.67 2.05 12.02
N ALA A 34 6.69 2.95 12.06
CA ALA A 34 5.71 3.13 11.01
C ALA A 34 6.37 3.52 9.68
N GLU A 35 7.30 4.47 9.70
CA GLU A 35 8.04 4.90 8.51
C GLU A 35 8.88 3.76 7.92
N PHE A 36 9.61 2.99 8.73
CA PHE A 36 10.39 1.85 8.22
C PHE A 36 9.53 0.75 7.63
N LEU A 37 8.39 0.43 8.25
CA LEU A 37 7.39 -0.48 7.69
C LEU A 37 6.84 0.03 6.36
N GLN A 38 6.48 1.31 6.31
CA GLN A 38 5.95 1.96 5.13
C GLN A 38 6.97 1.93 3.98
N ILE A 39 8.22 2.32 4.23
CA ILE A 39 9.25 2.36 3.19
C ILE A 39 9.55 0.95 2.69
N GLN A 40 9.82 0.00 3.59
CA GLN A 40 10.18 -1.36 3.20
C GLN A 40 9.02 -2.06 2.47
N GLY A 41 7.79 -1.91 2.95
CA GLY A 41 6.60 -2.45 2.30
C GLY A 41 6.42 -1.90 0.88
N CYS A 42 6.54 -0.57 0.71
CA CYS A 42 6.49 0.07 -0.60
C CYS A 42 7.57 -0.43 -1.55
N CYS A 43 8.81 -0.63 -1.10
CA CYS A 43 9.88 -1.16 -1.93
C CYS A 43 9.57 -2.56 -2.48
N LEU A 44 8.94 -3.42 -1.66
CA LEU A 44 8.63 -4.81 -2.05
C LEU A 44 7.42 -4.90 -3.00
N LEU A 45 6.46 -3.97 -2.90
CA LEU A 45 5.31 -3.93 -3.82
C LEU A 45 5.67 -3.61 -5.28
N GLU A 46 6.84 -3.01 -5.52
CA GLU A 46 7.35 -2.72 -6.87
C GLU A 46 8.12 -3.92 -7.46
N HIS A 47 8.27 -5.02 -6.71
CA HIS A 47 8.97 -6.22 -7.20
C HIS A 47 8.13 -6.99 -8.23
N ALA A 48 8.78 -7.72 -9.14
CA ALA A 48 8.09 -8.48 -10.18
C ALA A 48 7.45 -9.78 -9.69
N GLN A 49 8.02 -10.40 -8.64
CA GLN A 49 7.54 -11.67 -8.10
C GLN A 49 6.46 -11.47 -7.03
N THR A 50 5.32 -12.16 -7.20
CA THR A 50 4.15 -12.06 -6.32
C THR A 50 4.45 -12.39 -4.87
N ASN A 51 5.26 -13.42 -4.59
CA ASN A 51 5.63 -13.78 -3.21
C ASN A 51 6.36 -12.65 -2.47
N ILE A 52 7.13 -11.82 -3.17
CA ILE A 52 7.80 -10.65 -2.57
C ILE A 52 6.80 -9.50 -2.38
N GLN A 53 5.88 -9.31 -3.33
CA GLN A 53 4.81 -8.32 -3.17
C GLN A 53 3.89 -8.67 -1.99
N GLU A 54 3.59 -9.95 -1.76
CA GLU A 54 2.80 -10.42 -0.62
C GLU A 54 3.45 -10.05 0.72
N VAL A 55 4.77 -10.14 0.83
CA VAL A 55 5.51 -9.62 2.00
C VAL A 55 5.32 -8.11 2.12
N GLY A 56 5.42 -7.37 1.01
CA GLY A 56 5.16 -5.93 0.99
C GLY A 56 3.78 -5.58 1.54
N LEU A 57 2.74 -6.30 1.09
CA LEU A 57 1.39 -6.15 1.61
C LEU A 57 1.29 -6.48 3.10
N ALA A 58 1.97 -7.53 3.56
CA ALA A 58 1.96 -7.92 4.97
C ALA A 58 2.61 -6.84 5.86
N LEU A 59 3.74 -6.25 5.43
CA LEU A 59 4.39 -5.16 6.16
C LEU A 59 3.52 -3.91 6.21
N LEU A 60 2.87 -3.54 5.10
CA LEU A 60 1.95 -2.40 5.08
C LEU A 60 0.69 -2.67 5.91
N SER A 61 0.15 -3.88 5.89
CA SER A 61 -1.00 -4.25 6.74
C SER A 61 -0.63 -4.15 8.21
N ARG A 62 0.55 -4.66 8.61
CA ARG A 62 1.07 -4.51 9.98
C ARG A 62 1.21 -3.05 10.39
N LEU A 63 1.66 -2.18 9.49
CA LEU A 63 1.68 -0.74 9.73
C LEU A 63 0.29 -0.16 10.04
N LEU A 64 -0.73 -0.55 9.26
CA LEU A 64 -2.10 -0.07 9.45
C LEU A 64 -2.69 -0.54 10.79
N ASP A 65 -2.35 -1.76 11.21
CA ASP A 65 -2.86 -2.37 12.44
C ASP A 65 -2.12 -1.85 13.70
N ASP A 66 -0.78 -1.83 13.66
CA ASP A 66 0.04 -1.52 14.83
C ASP A 66 0.20 -0.01 15.07
N PHE A 67 0.14 0.80 14.00
CA PHE A 67 0.42 2.25 14.06
C PHE A 67 -0.63 3.12 13.34
N PRO A 68 -1.94 2.93 13.60
CA PRO A 68 -3.00 3.64 12.88
C PRO A 68 -2.98 5.17 13.04
N ALA A 69 -2.33 5.67 14.10
CA ALA A 69 -2.21 7.11 14.37
C ALA A 69 -1.05 7.79 13.62
N GLU A 70 -0.15 7.03 12.99
CA GLU A 70 0.99 7.57 12.24
C GLU A 70 0.56 7.96 10.81
N TYR A 71 -0.29 8.98 10.73
CA TYR A 71 -1.07 9.33 9.53
C TYR A 71 -0.25 9.50 8.26
N SER A 72 0.96 10.07 8.34
CA SER A 72 1.82 10.25 7.16
C SER A 72 2.25 8.92 6.53
N SER A 73 2.58 7.92 7.35
CA SER A 73 2.93 6.59 6.87
C SER A 73 1.70 5.79 6.46
N VAL A 74 0.62 5.89 7.24
CA VAL A 74 -0.66 5.23 6.94
C VAL A 74 -1.21 5.67 5.58
N ILE A 75 -1.23 6.96 5.28
CA ILE A 75 -1.82 7.45 4.03
C ILE A 75 -1.04 7.00 2.79
N VAL A 76 0.29 6.99 2.87
CA VAL A 76 1.16 6.48 1.81
C VAL A 76 0.94 4.99 1.61
N ALA A 77 0.84 4.22 2.70
CA ALA A 77 0.57 2.78 2.64
C ALA A 77 -0.78 2.48 1.99
N GLN A 78 -1.85 3.19 2.40
CA GLN A 78 -3.18 3.06 1.82
C GLN A 78 -3.13 3.32 0.30
N GLU A 79 -2.48 4.41 -0.13
CA GLU A 79 -2.37 4.71 -1.55
C GLU A 79 -1.58 3.62 -2.31
N LYS A 80 -0.49 3.12 -1.74
CA LYS A 80 0.36 2.10 -2.37
C LYS A 80 -0.31 0.73 -2.45
N MET A 81 -1.11 0.36 -1.46
CA MET A 81 -1.96 -0.84 -1.54
C MET A 81 -3.05 -0.66 -2.59
N GLY A 82 -3.67 0.53 -2.69
CA GLY A 82 -4.59 0.86 -3.78
C GLY A 82 -3.96 0.71 -5.17
N ASP A 83 -2.75 1.25 -5.35
CA ASP A 83 -1.98 1.10 -6.60
C ASP A 83 -1.68 -0.36 -6.92
N TYR A 84 -1.32 -1.15 -5.91
CA TYR A 84 -1.09 -2.59 -6.07
C TYR A 84 -2.34 -3.30 -6.57
N TYR A 85 -3.49 -3.10 -5.92
CA TYR A 85 -4.73 -3.78 -6.30
C TYR A 85 -5.25 -3.32 -7.66
N LEU A 86 -5.06 -2.04 -8.00
CA LEU A 86 -5.39 -1.51 -9.32
C LEU A 86 -4.58 -2.21 -10.43
N ARG A 87 -3.26 -2.37 -10.23
CA ARG A 87 -2.40 -3.08 -11.21
C ARG A 87 -2.79 -4.54 -11.41
N HIS A 88 -3.36 -5.17 -10.37
CA HIS A 88 -3.83 -6.55 -10.41
C HIS A 88 -5.32 -6.69 -10.76
N ALA A 89 -5.94 -5.63 -11.29
CA ALA A 89 -7.36 -5.58 -11.65
C ALA A 89 -8.33 -5.97 -10.52
N GLN A 90 -7.90 -5.88 -9.25
CA GLN A 90 -8.77 -6.05 -8.08
C GLN A 90 -9.45 -4.72 -7.77
N PHE A 91 -10.31 -4.26 -8.69
CA PHE A 91 -10.83 -2.90 -8.69
C PHE A 91 -11.61 -2.57 -7.42
N ARG A 92 -12.42 -3.51 -6.90
CA ARG A 92 -13.18 -3.29 -5.66
C ARG A 92 -12.29 -2.97 -4.46
N LYS A 93 -11.21 -3.74 -4.26
CA LYS A 93 -10.23 -3.46 -3.19
C LYS A 93 -9.53 -2.13 -3.43
N ALA A 94 -9.08 -1.88 -4.66
CA ALA A 94 -8.43 -0.61 -4.98
C ALA A 94 -9.33 0.60 -4.69
N VAL A 95 -10.64 0.51 -4.93
CA VAL A 95 -11.62 1.56 -4.54
C VAL A 95 -11.59 1.79 -3.03
N GLU A 96 -11.64 0.75 -2.20
CA GLU A 96 -11.62 0.87 -0.73
C GLU A 96 -10.41 1.68 -0.26
N TYR A 97 -9.21 1.31 -0.73
CA TYR A 97 -7.96 1.99 -0.42
C TYR A 97 -7.94 3.45 -0.88
N PHE A 98 -8.30 3.73 -2.13
CA PHE A 98 -8.29 5.10 -2.65
C PHE A 98 -9.38 5.99 -2.05
N THR A 99 -10.51 5.42 -1.62
CA THR A 99 -11.56 6.17 -0.89
C THR A 99 -11.04 6.63 0.47
N ILE A 100 -10.32 5.79 1.22
CA ILE A 100 -9.68 6.19 2.48
C ILE A 100 -8.74 7.37 2.24
N VAL A 101 -7.92 7.30 1.18
CA VAL A 101 -6.96 8.38 0.88
C VAL A 101 -7.65 9.69 0.52
N ASN A 102 -8.69 9.64 -0.32
CA ASN A 102 -9.45 10.83 -0.71
C ASN A 102 -10.21 11.46 0.47
N ASN A 103 -10.79 10.65 1.34
CA ASN A 103 -11.47 11.14 2.55
C ASN A 103 -10.49 11.88 3.47
N TYR A 104 -9.29 11.34 3.66
CA TYR A 104 -8.23 12.01 4.41
C TYR A 104 -7.85 13.37 3.79
N CYS A 105 -7.62 13.40 2.47
CA CYS A 105 -7.30 14.66 1.76
C CYS A 105 -8.41 15.71 1.91
N GLY A 106 -9.67 15.28 1.88
CA GLY A 106 -10.83 16.15 2.10
C GLY A 106 -10.87 16.73 3.52
N VAL A 107 -10.65 15.90 4.54
CA VAL A 107 -10.63 16.34 5.95
C VAL A 107 -9.46 17.29 6.24
N GLN A 108 -8.27 16.99 5.70
CA GLN A 108 -7.08 17.82 5.89
C GLN A 108 -7.06 19.09 5.01
N ASN A 109 -7.99 19.20 4.06
CA ASN A 109 -7.97 20.22 3.00
C ASN A 109 -6.60 20.32 2.31
N SER A 110 -5.94 19.18 2.12
CA SER A 110 -4.59 19.08 1.58
C SER A 110 -4.36 17.73 0.93
N ARG A 111 -3.52 17.70 -0.11
CA ARG A 111 -3.06 16.46 -0.78
C ARG A 111 -1.62 16.09 -0.42
N SER A 112 -1.00 16.83 0.50
CA SER A 112 0.39 16.58 0.92
C SER A 112 0.56 15.16 1.47
N GLY A 113 1.66 14.50 1.10
CA GLY A 113 1.93 13.11 1.49
C GLY A 113 1.26 12.05 0.62
N THR A 114 0.60 12.44 -0.48
CA THR A 114 0.04 11.52 -1.50
C THR A 114 0.68 11.79 -2.87
N SER A 115 0.33 11.00 -3.89
CA SER A 115 0.75 11.30 -5.27
C SER A 115 0.11 12.57 -5.86
N THR A 116 -0.81 13.23 -5.15
CA THR A 116 -1.63 14.38 -5.61
C THR A 116 -2.64 14.08 -6.73
N ILE A 117 -2.62 12.86 -7.26
CA ILE A 117 -3.53 12.38 -8.33
C ILE A 117 -4.46 11.24 -7.84
N THR A 118 -4.60 11.06 -6.52
CA THR A 118 -5.38 9.96 -5.94
C THR A 118 -6.88 10.05 -6.23
N ASP A 119 -7.38 11.25 -6.51
CA ASP A 119 -8.74 11.47 -7.03
C ASP A 119 -8.91 10.89 -8.44
N LEU A 120 -7.95 11.13 -9.35
CA LEU A 120 -7.93 10.54 -10.68
C LEU A 120 -7.82 9.01 -10.62
N LYS A 121 -6.97 8.49 -9.72
CA LYS A 121 -6.85 7.04 -9.46
C LYS A 121 -8.19 6.44 -8.99
N LEU A 122 -8.87 7.10 -8.06
CA LEU A 122 -10.18 6.64 -7.57
C LEU A 122 -11.23 6.63 -8.69
N VAL A 123 -11.35 7.72 -9.46
CA VAL A 123 -12.30 7.81 -10.58
C VAL A 123 -12.04 6.71 -11.60
N LEU A 124 -10.78 6.52 -12.03
CA LEU A 124 -10.40 5.46 -12.96
C LEU A 124 -10.79 4.08 -12.42
N THR A 125 -10.53 3.83 -11.14
CA THR A 125 -10.80 2.54 -10.51
C THR A 125 -12.30 2.26 -10.41
N ILE A 126 -13.13 3.25 -10.04
CA ILE A 126 -14.60 3.12 -10.01
C ILE A 126 -15.14 2.80 -11.41
N LEU A 127 -14.65 3.49 -12.44
CA LEU A 127 -15.07 3.23 -13.82
C LEU A 127 -14.74 1.80 -14.27
N ASN A 128 -13.60 1.26 -13.85
CA ASN A 128 -13.21 -0.12 -14.16
C ASN A 128 -14.01 -1.14 -13.35
N CYS A 129 -14.28 -0.90 -12.07
CA CYS A 129 -15.13 -1.76 -11.24
C CYS A 129 -16.54 -1.90 -11.84
N ASN A 130 -17.15 -0.79 -12.27
CA ASN A 130 -18.48 -0.81 -12.89
C ASN A 130 -18.51 -1.59 -14.23
N LYS A 131 -17.39 -1.63 -14.96
CA LYS A 131 -17.28 -2.45 -16.18
C LYS A 131 -17.20 -3.93 -15.82
N GLU A 132 -16.43 -4.29 -14.80
CA GLU A 132 -16.33 -5.66 -14.29
C GLU A 132 -17.70 -6.19 -13.84
N ASP A 133 -18.45 -5.42 -13.05
CA ASP A 133 -19.80 -5.81 -12.62
C ASP A 133 -20.76 -6.03 -13.80
N LYS A 134 -20.68 -5.18 -14.84
CA LYS A 134 -21.46 -5.34 -16.07
C LYS A 134 -21.07 -6.58 -16.87
N LEU A 135 -19.79 -6.95 -16.89
CA LEU A 135 -19.32 -8.18 -17.53
C LEU A 135 -19.83 -9.41 -16.77
N GLY A 136 -19.79 -9.40 -15.44
CA GLY A 136 -20.38 -10.45 -14.62
C GLY A 136 -21.88 -10.61 -14.86
N ALA A 137 -22.61 -9.49 -14.91
CA ALA A 137 -24.03 -9.50 -15.25
C ALA A 137 -24.30 -10.05 -16.66
N ALA A 138 -23.48 -9.68 -17.65
CA ALA A 138 -23.61 -10.19 -19.02
C ALA A 138 -23.29 -11.70 -19.12
N TYR A 139 -22.28 -12.18 -18.39
CA TYR A 139 -21.95 -13.61 -18.33
C TYR A 139 -23.13 -14.43 -17.78
N ASN A 140 -23.76 -13.97 -16.71
CA ASN A 140 -24.95 -14.61 -16.13
C ASN A 140 -26.17 -14.66 -17.06
N LEU A 141 -26.18 -13.92 -18.17
CA LEU A 141 -27.25 -13.98 -19.18
C LEU A 141 -27.00 -15.05 -20.26
N VAL A 142 -25.79 -15.61 -20.36
CA VAL A 142 -25.38 -16.54 -21.42
C VAL A 142 -25.03 -17.96 -20.91
N ILE A 143 -25.26 -18.22 -19.62
CA ILE A 143 -25.19 -19.53 -18.95
C ILE A 143 -26.56 -19.84 -18.36
#